data_AF-A0A1I0BKA5-F1
#
_entry.id   AF-A0A1I0BKA5-F1
#
_cell.length_a   1.000
_cell.length_b   1.000
_cell.length_c   1.000
_cell.angle_alpha   90.00
_cell.angle_beta   90.00
_cell.angle_gamma   90.00
#
_symmetry.space_group_name_H-M   'P 1'
#
loop_
_entity.id
_entity.type
_entity.pdbx_description
1 polymer ?
#
loop_
_entity_poly.entity_id
_entity_poly.type
_entity_poly.pdbx_seq_one_letter_code
_entity_poly.pdbx_strand_id
1 'polypeptide(L)'
;MIIKNMTDLNKALKQIAEQTLLEAQEEVHRCIENFVKQYYSEYSPTVYQRTYQFMESITKTSIKTRGSTVVCEVYIDTNLDYKSATGQEVIEMINSGYHAMKKMGSARDIPGTKVWDDSVEFIEKYNIFIDTFKQTLIKQGLDVI
;
A
#
# COMPACT_ATOMS: atom_id res chain seq x y z
N MET A 1 11.81 10.79 -27.96
CA MET A 1 13.19 10.33 -27.70
C MET A 1 13.76 9.80 -29.01
N ILE A 2 15.00 10.13 -29.37
CA ILE A 2 15.64 9.56 -30.57
C ILE A 2 16.54 8.41 -30.11
N ILE A 3 16.28 7.20 -30.59
CA ILE A 3 17.05 6.00 -30.26
C ILE A 3 18.04 5.75 -31.39
N LYS A 4 19.34 5.89 -31.12
CA LYS A 4 20.39 5.72 -32.15
C LYS A 4 21.25 4.47 -31.94
N ASN A 5 21.20 3.89 -30.74
CA ASN A 5 21.99 2.75 -30.33
C ASN A 5 21.33 2.02 -29.15
N MET A 6 21.97 0.92 -28.71
CA MET A 6 21.46 0.09 -27.63
C MET A 6 21.46 0.79 -26.26
N THR A 7 22.40 1.71 -26.03
CA THR A 7 22.42 2.52 -24.80
C THR A 7 21.18 3.42 -24.72
N ASP A 8 20.81 4.07 -25.83
CA ASP A 8 19.60 4.90 -25.90
C ASP A 8 18.33 4.06 -25.68
N LEU A 9 18.27 2.86 -26.27
CA LEU A 9 17.14 1.95 -26.08
C LEU A 9 17.02 1.50 -24.62
N ASN A 10 18.12 1.08 -23.99
CA ASN A 10 18.13 0.69 -22.59
C ASN A 10 17.71 1.83 -21.67
N LYS A 11 18.13 3.06 -21.98
CA LYS A 11 17.70 4.26 -21.24
C LYS A 11 16.20 4.50 -21.39
N ALA A 12 15.67 4.35 -22.60
CA ALA A 12 14.23 4.48 -22.87
C ALA A 12 13.42 3.46 -22.05
N LEU A 13 13.78 2.18 -22.14
CA LEU A 13 13.10 1.09 -21.44
C LEU A 13 13.19 1.25 -19.92
N LYS A 14 14.33 1.68 -19.41
CA LYS A 14 14.49 1.97 -17.98
C LYS A 14 13.56 3.09 -17.51
N GLN A 15 13.51 4.20 -18.25
CA GLN A 15 12.61 5.30 -17.92
C GLN A 15 11.13 4.85 -17.96
N ILE A 16 10.77 4.03 -18.94
CA ILE A 16 9.43 3.44 -19.04
C ILE A 16 9.14 2.57 -17.82
N ALA A 17 10.06 1.68 -17.43
CA ALA A 17 9.91 0.82 -16.26
C ALA A 17 9.75 1.63 -14.96
N GLU A 18 10.54 2.69 -14.79
CA GLU A 18 10.44 3.60 -13.63
C GLU A 18 9.09 4.30 -13.54
N GLN A 19 8.61 4.86 -14.65
CA GLN A 19 7.29 5.52 -14.69
C GLN A 19 6.14 4.53 -14.47
N THR A 20 6.25 3.33 -15.05
CA THR A 20 5.24 2.28 -14.93
C THR A 20 5.15 1.78 -13.48
N LEU A 21 6.31 1.54 -12.85
CA LEU A 21 6.34 1.13 -11.46
C LEU A 21 5.85 2.22 -10.52
N LEU A 22 6.14 3.50 -10.80
CA LEU A 22 5.62 4.63 -10.06
C LEU A 22 4.08 4.66 -10.08
N GLU A 23 3.45 4.62 -11.26
CA GLU A 23 1.98 4.64 -11.35
C GLU A 23 1.35 3.42 -10.66
N ALA A 24 1.92 2.22 -10.82
CA ALA A 24 1.43 1.02 -10.16
C ALA A 24 1.59 1.08 -8.63
N GLN A 25 2.70 1.61 -8.12
CA GLN A 25 2.93 1.81 -6.69
C GLN A 25 1.92 2.79 -6.09
N GLU A 26 1.67 3.91 -6.77
CA GLU A 26 0.68 4.91 -6.35
C GLU A 26 -0.72 4.31 -6.24
N GLU A 27 -1.12 3.49 -7.22
CA GLU A 27 -2.45 2.88 -7.21
C GLU A 27 -2.60 1.80 -6.13
N VAL A 28 -1.58 0.97 -5.91
CA VAL A 28 -1.54 0.00 -4.80
C VAL A 28 -1.62 0.72 -3.46
N HIS A 29 -0.83 1.78 -3.27
CA HIS A 29 -0.84 2.59 -2.06
C HIS A 29 -2.22 3.22 -1.80
N ARG A 30 -2.83 3.81 -2.84
CA ARG A 30 -4.19 4.38 -2.79
C ARG A 30 -5.24 3.33 -2.44
N CYS A 31 -5.11 2.11 -2.96
CA CYS A 31 -6.02 1.02 -2.63
C CYS A 31 -5.96 0.69 -1.13
N ILE A 32 -4.76 0.49 -0.58
CA ILE A 32 -4.57 0.22 0.85
C ILE A 32 -5.09 1.38 1.71
N GLU A 33 -4.84 2.63 1.32
CA GLU A 33 -5.40 3.81 2.01
C GLU A 33 -6.93 3.80 2.06
N ASN A 34 -7.62 3.30 1.03
CA ASN A 34 -9.07 3.24 1.04
C ASN A 34 -9.58 2.23 2.07
N PHE A 35 -8.90 1.09 2.25
CA PHE A 35 -9.22 0.12 3.30
C PHE A 35 -8.93 0.68 4.70
N VAL A 36 -7.87 1.48 4.86
CA VAL A 36 -7.63 2.23 6.10
C VAL A 36 -8.78 3.21 6.38
N LYS A 37 -9.20 4.00 5.39
CA LYS A 37 -10.32 4.95 5.54
C LYS A 37 -11.62 4.22 5.90
N GLN A 38 -11.89 3.09 5.24
CA GLN A 38 -13.02 2.22 5.57
C GLN A 38 -12.94 1.76 7.02
N TYR A 39 -11.82 1.20 7.45
CA TYR A 39 -11.58 0.80 8.83
C TYR A 39 -11.93 1.95 9.79
N TYR A 40 -11.32 3.13 9.64
CA TYR A 40 -11.60 4.27 10.54
C TYR A 40 -13.06 4.76 10.52
N SER A 41 -13.80 4.52 9.43
CA SER A 41 -15.21 4.89 9.31
C SER A 41 -16.17 3.93 10.03
N GLU A 42 -15.77 2.67 10.25
CA GLU A 42 -16.61 1.63 10.86
C GLU A 42 -16.86 1.84 12.36
N TYR A 43 -15.99 2.60 13.02
CA TYR A 43 -16.08 2.84 14.44
C TYR A 43 -15.82 4.32 14.76
N SER A 44 -16.30 4.80 15.91
CA SER A 44 -15.94 6.10 16.46
C SER A 44 -15.85 5.95 17.98
N PRO A 45 -14.65 6.04 18.57
CA PRO A 45 -14.48 5.81 20.00
C PRO A 45 -15.07 6.94 20.82
N THR A 46 -15.70 6.59 21.94
CA THR A 46 -16.28 7.55 22.89
C THR A 46 -15.43 7.72 24.15
N VAL A 47 -14.46 6.82 24.38
CA VAL A 47 -13.68 6.75 25.63
C VAL A 47 -12.20 7.14 25.47
N TYR A 48 -11.76 7.40 24.25
CA TYR A 48 -10.41 7.86 23.96
C TYR A 48 -10.37 8.72 22.68
N GLN A 49 -9.35 9.55 22.56
CA GLN A 49 -9.04 10.30 21.35
C GLN A 49 -8.13 9.45 20.44
N ARG A 50 -8.44 9.39 19.15
CA ARG A 50 -7.63 8.66 18.15
C ARG A 50 -6.31 9.38 17.91
N THR A 51 -5.24 8.60 17.81
CA THR A 51 -3.90 9.10 17.44
C THR A 51 -3.68 9.11 15.93
N TYR A 52 -4.48 8.38 15.15
CA TYR A 52 -4.35 8.21 13.69
C TYR A 52 -2.99 7.70 13.19
N GLN A 53 -2.10 7.26 14.08
CA GLN A 53 -0.77 6.78 13.72
C GLN A 53 -0.80 5.61 12.72
N PHE A 54 -1.73 4.66 12.88
CA PHE A 54 -1.90 3.59 11.89
C PHE A 54 -2.32 4.13 10.51
N MET A 55 -3.18 5.15 10.45
CA MET A 55 -3.54 5.79 9.17
C MET A 55 -2.32 6.37 8.46
N GLU A 56 -1.42 6.98 9.24
CA GLU A 56 -0.19 7.60 8.75
C GLU A 56 0.94 6.59 8.49
N SER A 57 0.76 5.34 8.94
CA SER A 57 1.77 4.28 8.82
C SER A 57 1.83 3.62 7.44
N ILE A 58 0.79 3.77 6.62
CA ILE A 58 0.81 3.23 5.24
C ILE A 58 1.73 4.09 4.40
N THR A 59 2.91 3.55 4.11
CA THR A 59 3.99 4.28 3.48
C THR A 59 4.52 3.54 2.25
N LYS A 60 5.36 4.23 1.48
CA LYS A 60 5.96 3.73 0.26
C LYS A 60 7.38 4.24 0.09
N THR A 61 8.27 3.41 -0.44
CA THR A 61 9.64 3.82 -0.73
C THR A 61 9.72 4.58 -2.05
N SER A 62 10.79 5.37 -2.22
CA SER A 62 11.10 5.91 -3.55
C SER A 62 11.46 4.81 -4.53
N ILE A 63 11.14 5.01 -5.81
CA ILE A 63 11.57 4.13 -6.90
C ILE A 63 13.09 4.16 -7.00
N LYS A 64 13.73 2.99 -6.95
CA LYS A 64 15.19 2.84 -7.02
C LYS A 64 15.60 1.86 -8.11
N THR A 65 16.66 2.18 -8.85
CA THR A 65 17.31 1.18 -9.72
C THR A 65 18.38 0.42 -8.95
N ARG A 66 18.36 -0.92 -9.02
CA ARG A 66 19.43 -1.81 -8.54
C ARG A 66 19.90 -2.69 -9.69
N GLY A 67 21.03 -2.33 -10.30
CA GLY A 67 21.52 -3.00 -11.51
C GLY A 67 20.53 -2.87 -12.67
N SER A 68 20.01 -3.99 -13.16
CA SER A 68 18.97 -4.07 -14.20
C SER A 68 17.54 -4.04 -13.67
N THR A 69 17.34 -3.94 -12.35
CA THR A 69 16.02 -4.00 -11.72
C THR A 69 15.57 -2.62 -11.25
N VAL A 70 14.28 -2.32 -11.38
CA VAL A 70 13.63 -1.17 -10.75
C VAL A 70 12.78 -1.70 -9.59
N VAL A 71 12.96 -1.15 -8.39
CA VAL A 71 12.31 -1.63 -7.17
C VAL A 71 11.62 -0.51 -6.42
N CYS A 72 10.51 -0.86 -5.78
CA CYS A 72 9.77 -0.02 -4.86
C CYS A 72 9.00 -0.91 -3.88
N GLU A 73 8.54 -0.34 -2.77
CA GLU A 73 7.80 -1.05 -1.73
C GLU A 73 6.63 -0.19 -1.28
N VAL A 74 5.52 -0.84 -0.93
CA VAL A 74 4.40 -0.26 -0.17
C VAL A 74 4.24 -1.13 1.06
N TYR A 75 4.25 -0.53 2.25
CA TYR A 75 4.31 -1.26 3.50
C TYR A 75 3.71 -0.47 4.65
N ILE A 76 3.50 -1.15 5.77
CA ILE A 76 3.08 -0.54 7.04
C ILE A 76 4.33 -0.25 7.87
N ASP A 77 4.57 1.01 8.20
CA ASP A 77 5.60 1.39 9.16
C ASP A 77 5.17 0.95 10.58
N THR A 78 5.87 -0.03 11.14
CA THR A 78 5.56 -0.61 12.45
C THR A 78 6.03 0.26 13.62
N ASN A 79 6.76 1.35 13.36
CA ASN A 79 7.25 2.27 14.38
C ASN A 79 6.13 3.19 14.91
N LEU A 80 5.16 2.60 15.60
CA LEU A 80 4.01 3.28 16.18
C LEU A 80 4.12 3.35 17.69
N ASP A 81 3.81 4.52 18.25
CA ASP A 81 3.88 4.82 19.68
C ASP A 81 2.48 4.72 20.32
N TYR A 82 2.15 3.52 20.81
CA TYR A 82 0.92 3.27 21.57
C TYR A 82 1.24 2.99 23.04
N LYS A 83 0.55 3.68 23.96
CA LYS A 83 0.81 3.60 25.42
C LYS A 83 0.69 2.20 26.04
N SER A 84 -0.01 1.27 25.39
CA SER A 84 -0.35 -0.04 25.96
C SER A 84 -0.10 -1.21 25.01
N ALA A 85 0.54 -0.95 23.87
CA ALA A 85 0.80 -1.90 22.80
C ALA A 85 2.07 -1.52 22.04
N THR A 86 2.78 -2.49 21.51
CA THR A 86 3.74 -2.26 20.42
C THR A 86 2.99 -1.95 19.12
N GLY A 87 3.64 -1.25 18.19
CA GLY A 87 3.06 -1.02 16.85
C GLY A 87 2.71 -2.32 16.13
N GLN A 88 3.55 -3.36 16.28
CA GLN A 88 3.29 -4.69 15.72
C GLN A 88 2.00 -5.32 16.27
N GLU A 89 1.78 -5.30 17.59
CA GLU A 89 0.54 -5.82 18.20
C GLU A 89 -0.70 -5.08 17.71
N VAL A 90 -0.59 -3.76 17.50
CA VAL A 90 -1.70 -2.95 16.95
C VAL A 90 -2.00 -3.37 15.52
N ILE A 91 -0.99 -3.53 14.68
CA ILE A 91 -1.15 -3.93 13.27
C ILE A 91 -1.76 -5.32 13.17
N GLU A 92 -1.28 -6.29 13.96
CA GLU A 92 -1.82 -7.66 13.99
C GLU A 92 -3.30 -7.68 14.41
N MET A 93 -3.67 -6.84 15.37
CA MET A 93 -5.05 -6.71 15.81
C MET A 93 -5.96 -6.10 14.73
N ILE A 94 -5.50 -5.03 14.08
CA ILE A 94 -6.22 -4.40 12.97
C ILE A 94 -6.42 -5.42 11.85
N ASN A 95 -5.38 -6.17 11.50
CA ASN A 95 -5.46 -7.19 10.47
C ASN A 95 -6.25 -8.44 10.90
N SER A 96 -6.43 -8.64 12.20
CA SER A 96 -7.39 -9.63 12.72
C SER A 96 -8.84 -9.14 12.64
N GLY A 97 -9.07 -7.88 12.22
CA GLY A 97 -10.38 -7.28 12.02
C GLY A 97 -10.97 -6.69 13.29
N TYR A 98 -10.18 -6.02 14.13
CA TYR A 98 -10.65 -5.43 15.39
C TYR A 98 -10.26 -3.97 15.57
N HIS A 99 -11.18 -3.17 16.12
CA HIS A 99 -11.00 -1.74 16.38
C HIS A 99 -10.28 -1.36 17.69
N ALA A 100 -10.18 -2.28 18.65
CA ALA A 100 -9.67 -2.01 19.99
C ALA A 100 -8.91 -3.21 20.57
N MET A 101 -7.91 -2.93 21.41
CA MET A 101 -7.11 -3.96 22.07
C MET A 101 -7.96 -4.88 22.92
N LYS A 102 -7.89 -6.18 22.63
CA LYS A 102 -8.40 -7.29 23.44
C LYS A 102 -7.63 -7.49 24.76
N LYS A 103 -7.23 -6.42 25.45
CA LYS A 103 -6.62 -6.49 26.77
C LYS A 103 -7.65 -6.06 27.82
N MET A 104 -8.00 -7.00 28.70
CA MET A 104 -8.92 -6.85 29.85
C MET A 104 -10.43 -6.79 29.53
N GLY A 105 -11.01 -7.89 29.02
CA GLY A 105 -12.45 -8.25 29.23
C GLY A 105 -13.52 -7.21 28.84
N SER A 106 -13.14 -6.12 28.17
CA SER A 106 -13.96 -4.93 27.91
C SER A 106 -13.71 -4.35 26.52
N ALA A 107 -12.78 -4.93 25.76
CA ALA A 107 -12.70 -4.73 24.33
C ALA A 107 -13.98 -5.32 23.75
N ARG A 108 -14.90 -4.46 23.33
CA ARG A 108 -16.03 -4.88 22.52
C ARG A 108 -15.39 -5.49 21.27
N ASP A 109 -15.69 -6.76 20.99
CA ASP A 109 -15.46 -7.37 19.68
C ASP A 109 -16.22 -6.52 18.66
N ILE A 110 -15.60 -5.43 18.19
CA ILE A 110 -16.11 -4.58 17.13
C ILE A 110 -15.36 -5.06 15.91
N PRO A 111 -15.99 -5.94 15.10
CA PRO A 111 -15.39 -6.39 13.86
C PRO A 111 -15.14 -5.17 12.99
N GLY A 112 -13.99 -5.15 12.36
CA GLY A 112 -13.63 -4.17 11.36
C GLY A 112 -12.97 -4.83 10.18
N THR A 113 -12.71 -4.01 9.17
CA THR A 113 -11.91 -4.38 8.00
C THR A 113 -10.55 -4.95 8.43
N LYS A 114 -10.16 -6.09 7.83
CA LYS A 114 -8.81 -6.63 7.98
C LYS A 114 -7.89 -5.92 7.00
N VAL A 115 -7.45 -4.72 7.40
CA VAL A 115 -6.92 -3.72 6.46
C VAL A 115 -5.87 -4.27 5.48
N TRP A 116 -4.90 -5.05 5.95
CA TRP A 116 -3.86 -5.56 5.06
C TRP A 116 -4.36 -6.73 4.22
N ASP A 117 -4.92 -7.76 4.85
CA ASP A 117 -5.38 -8.97 4.15
C ASP A 117 -6.46 -8.65 3.11
N ASP A 118 -7.49 -7.87 3.49
CA ASP A 118 -8.61 -7.53 2.60
C ASP A 118 -8.14 -6.64 1.43
N SER A 119 -7.18 -5.73 1.67
CA SER A 119 -6.65 -4.86 0.61
C SER A 119 -5.75 -5.61 -0.36
N VAL A 120 -4.89 -6.52 0.14
CA VAL A 120 -4.06 -7.39 -0.71
C VAL A 120 -4.93 -8.32 -1.53
N GLU A 121 -5.93 -8.97 -0.91
CA GLU A 121 -6.89 -9.81 -1.63
C GLU A 121 -7.60 -9.02 -2.73
N PHE A 122 -8.04 -7.80 -2.44
CA PHE A 122 -8.68 -6.93 -3.42
C PHE A 122 -7.73 -6.59 -4.58
N ILE A 123 -6.49 -6.19 -4.28
CA ILE A 123 -5.48 -5.84 -5.29
C ILE A 123 -5.22 -7.02 -6.23
N GLU A 124 -5.06 -8.22 -5.68
CA GLU A 124 -4.82 -9.44 -6.45
C GLU A 124 -6.03 -9.85 -7.27
N LYS A 125 -7.21 -9.90 -6.64
CA LYS A 125 -8.47 -10.30 -7.28
C LYS A 125 -8.85 -9.42 -8.46
N TYR A 126 -8.60 -8.12 -8.36
CA TYR A 126 -8.91 -7.14 -9.40
C TYR A 126 -7.69 -6.76 -10.24
N ASN A 127 -6.58 -7.51 -10.15
CA ASN A 127 -5.36 -7.29 -10.93
C ASN A 127 -4.86 -5.84 -10.92
N ILE A 128 -5.08 -5.08 -9.84
CA ILE A 128 -4.86 -3.64 -9.79
C ILE A 128 -3.44 -3.26 -10.20
N PHE A 129 -2.45 -4.03 -9.75
CA PHE A 129 -1.05 -3.83 -10.14
C PHE A 129 -0.83 -4.07 -11.64
N ILE A 130 -1.26 -5.22 -12.16
CA ILE A 130 -1.03 -5.62 -13.55
C ILE A 130 -1.78 -4.71 -14.52
N ASP A 131 -3.03 -4.38 -14.22
CA ASP A 131 -3.85 -3.54 -15.08
C ASP A 131 -3.29 -2.12 -15.13
N THR A 132 -2.94 -1.54 -13.98
CA THR A 132 -2.25 -0.24 -13.94
C THR A 132 -0.94 -0.28 -14.72
N PHE A 133 -0.13 -1.32 -14.51
CA PHE A 133 1.14 -1.50 -15.21
C PHE A 133 0.94 -1.54 -16.74
N LYS A 134 0.01 -2.36 -17.23
CA LYS A 134 -0.33 -2.44 -18.66
C LYS A 134 -0.80 -1.10 -19.21
N GLN A 135 -1.71 -0.42 -18.51
CA GLN A 135 -2.23 0.88 -18.95
C GLN A 135 -1.13 1.93 -19.02
N THR A 136 -0.20 1.95 -18.08
CA THR A 136 0.92 2.90 -18.10
C THR A 136 1.91 2.59 -19.23
N LEU A 137 2.14 1.32 -19.59
CA LEU A 137 2.91 0.98 -20.79
C LEU A 137 2.22 1.45 -22.09
N ILE A 138 0.90 1.25 -22.19
CA ILE A 138 0.10 1.69 -23.35
C ILE A 138 0.14 3.21 -23.49
N LYS A 139 0.00 3.96 -22.40
CA LYS A 139 0.15 5.43 -22.39
C LYS A 139 1.53 5.88 -22.88
N GLN A 140 2.56 5.05 -22.71
CA GLN A 140 3.92 5.31 -23.18
C GLN A 140 4.15 4.86 -24.63
N GLY A 141 3.12 4.41 -25.34
CA GLY A 141 3.15 4.06 -26.75
C GLY A 141 3.61 2.63 -27.04
N LEU A 142 3.64 1.77 -26.03
CA LEU A 142 3.91 0.34 -26.21
C LEU A 142 2.61 -0.40 -26.51
N ASP A 143 2.66 -1.26 -27.52
CA ASP A 143 1.58 -2.21 -27.80
C ASP A 143 1.71 -3.40 -26.83
N VAL A 144 0.70 -3.61 -25.99
CA VAL A 144 0.67 -4.63 -24.94
C VAL A 144 -0.59 -5.45 -25.09
N ILE A 145 -0.42 -6.76 -25.33
CA ILE A 145 -1.49 -7.75 -25.55
C ILE A 145 -1.83 -8.47 -24.24
#